data_AF-A0A9E5Q4Q0-F1
#
_entry.id   AF-A0A9E5Q4Q0-F1
#
_cell.length_a   1.000
_cell.length_b   1.000
_cell.length_c   1.000
_cell.angle_alpha   90.00
_cell.angle_beta   90.00
_cell.angle_gamma   90.00
#
_symmetry.space_group_name_H-M   'P 1'
#
loop_
_entity.id
_entity.type
_entity.pdbx_description
1 polymer ?
#
loop_
_entity_poly.entity_id
_entity_poly.type
_entity_poly.pdbx_seq_one_letter_code
_entity_poly.pdbx_strand_id
1 'polypeptide(L)' 'DESLAVKPQIVVFNKIDLPEVRDLWSEYKKIFAQRGHEVIAISAATGENVQDVLYQAWQKL' A
#
# COMPACT_ATOMS: atom_id res chain seq x y z
N ASP A 1 17.02 9.41 -11.34
CA ASP A 1 16.80 8.73 -12.62
C ASP A 1 15.34 8.92 -13.00
N GLU A 2 15.06 9.66 -14.07
CA GLU A 2 13.71 10.00 -14.52
C GLU A 2 12.89 8.77 -14.92
N SER A 3 13.55 7.66 -15.25
CA SER A 3 12.92 6.40 -15.65
C SER A 3 12.10 5.74 -14.53
N LEU A 4 12.27 6.14 -13.26
CA LEU A 4 11.50 5.59 -12.14
C LEU A 4 10.04 6.05 -12.15
N ALA A 5 9.75 7.26 -12.66
CA ALA A 5 8.40 7.81 -12.64
C ALA A 5 7.44 7.08 -13.59
N VAL A 6 7.98 6.44 -14.64
CA VAL A 6 7.19 5.70 -15.64
C VAL A 6 7.01 4.21 -15.29
N LYS A 7 7.66 3.72 -14.23
CA LYS A 7 7.48 2.33 -13.80
C LYS A 7 6.08 2.13 -13.22
N PRO A 8 5.46 0.97 -13.44
CA PRO A 8 4.23 0.59 -12.73
C PRO A 8 4.41 0.72 -11.21
N GLN A 9 3.43 1.34 -10.55
CA GLN A 9 3.48 1.64 -9.12
C GLN A 9 2.37 0.95 -8.36
N ILE A 10 2.63 0.68 -7.07
CA ILE A 10 1.67 0.17 -6.09
C ILE A 10 1.80 1.05 -4.86
N VAL A 11 0.66 1.45 -4.29
CA VAL A 11 0.61 2.27 -3.08
C VAL A 11 0.22 1.38 -1.89
N VAL A 12 1.02 1.44 -0.82
CA VAL A 12 0.80 0.65 0.39
C VAL A 12 0.77 1.54 1.62
N PHE A 13 -0.13 1.22 2.55
CA PHE A 13 -0.20 1.84 3.87
C PHE A 13 0.43 0.88 4.88
N ASN A 14 1.71 1.11 5.18
CA ASN A 14 2.53 0.18 5.96
C ASN A 14 2.44 0.46 7.47
N LYS A 15 2.92 -0.50 8.27
CA LYS A 15 3.04 -0.47 9.74
C LYS A 15 1.72 -0.60 10.50
N ILE A 16 0.73 -1.29 9.93
CA ILE A 16 -0.55 -1.52 10.62
C ILE A 16 -0.45 -2.45 11.85
N ASP A 17 0.74 -2.97 12.15
CA ASP A 17 1.05 -3.61 13.43
C ASP A 17 1.05 -2.61 14.60
N LEU A 18 1.26 -1.31 14.32
CA LEU A 18 1.13 -0.25 15.30
C LEU A 18 -0.35 0.13 15.47
N PRO A 19 -0.91 0.10 16.70
CA PRO A 19 -2.32 0.44 16.95
C PRO A 19 -2.71 1.81 16.38
N GLU A 20 -1.87 2.82 16.59
CA GLU A 20 -2.11 4.18 16.10
C GLU A 20 -2.17 4.27 14.58
N VAL A 21 -1.46 3.40 13.86
CA VAL A 21 -1.50 3.34 12.39
C VAL A 21 -2.74 2.58 11.93
N ARG A 22 -3.11 1.50 12.62
CA ARG A 22 -4.30 0.70 12.31
C ARG A 22 -5.58 1.52 12.46
N ASP A 23 -5.67 2.35 13.50
CA ASP A 23 -6.82 3.21 13.76
C ASP A 23 -7.04 4.25 12.64
N LEU A 24 -5.95 4.72 12.02
CA LEU A 24 -5.99 5.69 10.90
C LEU A 24 -6.41 5.05 9.57
N TRP A 25 -6.42 3.72 9.45
CA TRP A 25 -6.63 3.06 8.15
C TRP A 25 -7.95 3.44 7.48
N SER A 26 -9.05 3.48 8.24
CA SER A 26 -10.39 3.77 7.70
C SER A 26 -10.47 5.19 7.09
N GLU A 27 -9.83 6.16 7.74
CA GLU A 27 -9.76 7.54 7.24
C GLU A 27 -8.88 7.64 6.00
N TYR A 28 -7.65 7.13 6.08
CA TYR A 28 -6.70 7.25 4.99
C TYR A 28 -7.13 6.47 3.75
N LYS A 29 -7.76 5.31 3.90
CA LYS A 29 -8.35 4.57 2.77
C LYS A 29 -9.31 5.44 1.97
N LYS A 30 -10.15 6.24 2.65
CA LYS A 30 -11.09 7.17 1.99
C LYS A 30 -10.34 8.31 1.30
N ILE A 31 -9.34 8.89 1.96
CA ILE A 31 -8.52 9.98 1.40
C ILE A 31 -7.82 9.52 0.11
N PHE A 32 -7.24 8.32 0.11
CA PHE A 32 -6.58 7.77 -1.07
C PHE A 32 -7.58 7.45 -2.19
N ALA A 33 -8.73 6.86 -1.86
CA ALA A 33 -9.77 6.59 -2.85
C ALA A 33 -10.29 7.86 -3.53
N GLN A 34 -10.48 8.96 -2.78
CA GLN A 34 -10.85 10.27 -3.33
C GLN A 34 -9.79 10.84 -4.29
N ARG A 35 -8.53 10.43 -4.14
CA ARG A 35 -7.41 10.80 -5.02
C ARG A 35 -7.19 9.80 -6.17
N GLY A 36 -8.06 8.79 -6.30
CA GLY A 36 -7.96 7.77 -7.35
C GLY A 36 -6.89 6.72 -7.11
N HIS A 37 -6.42 6.55 -5.87
CA HIS A 37 -5.43 5.55 -5.50
C HIS A 37 -6.06 4.38 -4.77
N GLU A 38 -5.84 3.18 -5.29
CA GLU A 38 -6.05 1.93 -4.56
C GLU A 38 -4.85 1.70 -3.63
N VAL A 39 -5.15 1.42 -2.36
CA VAL A 39 -4.13 1.26 -1.32
C VAL A 39 -4.36 -0.02 -0.55
N ILE A 40 -3.27 -0.73 -0.28
CA ILE A 40 -3.25 -1.96 0.51
C ILE A 40 -2.65 -1.66 1.88
N ALA A 41 -3.38 -1.96 2.95
CA ALA A 41 -2.86 -1.91 4.29
C ALA A 41 -1.98 -3.13 4.56
N ILE A 42 -0.73 -2.92 4.99
CA ILE A 42 0.23 -4.00 5.24
C ILE A 42 1.01 -3.79 6.55
N SER A 43 1.58 -4.87 7.06
CA SER A 43 2.72 -4.80 7.97
C SER A 43 3.89 -5.57 7.40
N ALA A 44 4.94 -4.84 7.01
CA ALA A 44 6.19 -5.47 6.60
C ALA A 44 6.91 -6.20 7.75
N ALA A 45 6.66 -5.78 9.01
CA ALA A 45 7.28 -6.37 10.18
C ALA A 45 6.69 -7.74 10.53
N THR A 46 5.36 -7.90 10.40
CA THR A 46 4.67 -9.16 10.71
C THR A 46 4.43 -10.04 9.47
N GLY A 47 4.51 -9.45 8.27
CA GLY A 47 4.16 -10.10 7.01
C GLY A 47 2.69 -9.97 6.62
N GLU A 48 1.87 -9.30 7.42
CA GLU A 48 0.44 -9.08 7.12
C GLU A 48 0.28 -8.39 5.75
N ASN A 49 -0.43 -9.06 4.83
CA ASN A 49 -0.74 -8.64 3.46
C ASN A 49 0.46 -8.36 2.53
N VAL A 50 1.69 -8.75 2.92
CA VAL A 50 2.87 -8.57 2.06
C VAL A 50 2.77 -9.42 0.78
N GLN A 51 2.19 -10.62 0.88
CA GLN A 51 2.01 -11.51 -0.26
C GLN A 51 1.09 -10.90 -1.35
N ASP A 52 0.06 -10.15 -0.95
CA ASP A 52 -0.84 -9.47 -1.88
C ASP A 52 -0.09 -8.38 -2.67
N VAL A 53 0.80 -7.64 -2.01
CA VAL A 53 1.65 -6.63 -2.67
C VAL A 53 2.57 -7.29 -3.70
N LEU A 54 3.19 -8.42 -3.35
CA LEU A 54 4.08 -9.15 -4.26
C LEU A 54 3.32 -9.67 -5.48
N TYR A 55 2.11 -10.20 -5.30
CA TYR A 55 1.28 -10.65 -6.43
C TYR A 55 0.85 -9.50 -7.33
N GLN A 56 0.44 -8.37 -6.76
CA GLN A 56 0.13 -7.19 -7.58
C GLN A 56 1.36 -6.66 -8.32
N ALA A 57 2.54 -6.69 -7.69
CA ALA A 57 3.77 -6.28 -8.34
C ALA A 57 4.09 -7.19 -9.53
N TRP A 58 3.98 -8.50 -9.34
CA TRP A 58 4.17 -9.49 -10.40
C TRP A 58 3.19 -9.29 -11.57
N GLN A 59 1.93 -8.99 -11.30
CA GLN A 59 0.92 -8.73 -12.34
C GLN A 59 1.17 -7.44 -13.13
N LYS A 60 1.98 -6.53 -12.61
CA LYS A 60 2.30 -5.23 -13.23
C LYS A 60 3.66 -5.22 -13.95
N LEU A 61 4.45 -6.30 -13.88
CA LEU A 61 5.66 -6.49 -14.69
C LEU A 61 5.30 -6.62 -16.17
#